data_AF-A0A7X3YCR3-F1
#
_entry.id   AF-A0A7X3YCR3-F1
#
_cell.length_a   1.000
_cell.length_b   1.000
_cell.length_c   1.000
_cell.angle_alpha   90.00
_cell.angle_beta   90.00
_cell.angle_gamma   90.00
#
_symmetry.space_group_name_H-M   'P 1'
#
loop_
_entity.id
_entity.type
_entity.pdbx_description
1 polymer ?
#
loop_
_entity_poly.entity_id
_entity_poly.type
_entity_poly.pdbx_seq_one_letter_code
_entity_poly.pdbx_strand_id
1 'polypeptide(L)'
;MLVYGAEKTGNRTAYPADAKTRADITRWLLWESSKWFAGCYVYLVQNVVNPILDSTPDQAVLDEHGPAFHGMASILEAALEGREWLCADNPTIADIAVAAPMHLHAVQKLPLDDYPNIRGWIARVEGLPCWQNSDPVPHIPAELLAKLA
;
A
#
# COMPACT_ATOMS: atom_id res chain seq x y z
N MET A 1 15.00 4.86 4.86
CA MET A 1 14.70 5.13 6.29
C MET A 1 14.26 3.89 7.06
N LEU A 2 13.33 3.06 6.55
CA LEU A 2 12.82 1.86 7.26
C LEU A 2 13.91 0.86 7.68
N VAL A 3 14.83 0.50 6.75
CA VAL A 3 15.96 -0.40 7.05
C VAL A 3 16.81 0.13 8.20
N TYR A 4 17.20 1.40 8.13
CA TYR A 4 17.97 2.04 9.21
C TYR A 4 17.22 2.05 10.54
N GLY A 5 15.91 2.36 10.53
CA GLY A 5 15.09 2.35 11.75
C GLY A 5 15.03 0.96 12.40
N ALA A 6 14.83 -0.08 11.59
CA ALA A 6 14.82 -1.46 12.08
C ALA A 6 16.19 -1.90 12.62
N GLU A 7 17.28 -1.55 11.94
CA GLU A 7 18.65 -1.83 12.41
C GLU A 7 18.98 -1.08 13.70
N LYS A 8 18.70 0.23 13.75
CA LYS A 8 18.99 1.08 14.91
C LYS A 8 18.25 0.62 16.17
N THR A 9 17.04 0.12 16.02
CA THR A 9 16.21 -0.37 17.14
C THR A 9 16.41 -1.85 17.43
N GLY A 10 17.19 -2.57 16.61
CA GLY A 10 17.37 -4.01 16.72
C GLY A 10 16.09 -4.82 16.43
N ASN A 11 15.13 -4.27 15.69
CA ASN A 11 13.86 -4.93 15.38
C ASN A 11 14.03 -6.05 14.34
N ARG A 12 14.44 -7.23 14.81
CA ARG A 12 14.68 -8.42 13.98
C ARG A 12 13.41 -9.12 13.51
N THR A 13 12.26 -8.81 14.11
CA THR A 13 10.96 -9.27 13.61
C THR A 13 10.63 -8.54 12.30
N ALA A 14 10.74 -7.21 12.28
CA ALA A 14 10.41 -6.41 11.10
C ALA A 14 11.49 -6.45 10.00
N TYR A 15 12.75 -6.66 10.36
CA TYR A 15 13.87 -6.82 9.43
C TYR A 15 14.84 -7.93 9.88
N PRO A 16 14.51 -9.21 9.57
CA PRO A 16 15.29 -10.38 9.96
C PRO A 16 16.75 -10.32 9.49
N ALA A 17 17.66 -11.00 10.19
CA ALA A 17 19.08 -11.05 9.83
C ALA A 17 19.38 -12.00 8.66
N ASP A 18 18.48 -12.95 8.38
CA ASP A 18 18.66 -13.92 7.30
C ASP A 18 18.81 -13.23 5.93
N ALA A 19 19.86 -13.60 5.20
CA ALA A 19 20.23 -12.94 3.95
C ALA A 19 19.18 -13.14 2.86
N LYS A 20 18.52 -14.32 2.82
CA LYS A 20 17.51 -14.63 1.82
C LYS A 20 16.24 -13.81 2.07
N THR A 21 15.77 -13.73 3.31
CA THR A 21 14.63 -12.89 3.69
C THR A 21 14.93 -11.41 3.45
N ARG A 22 16.14 -10.93 3.73
CA ARG A 22 16.54 -9.54 3.42
C ARG A 22 16.52 -9.23 1.93
N ALA A 23 16.98 -10.17 1.10
CA ALA A 23 16.91 -10.01 -0.35
C ALA A 23 15.46 -9.92 -0.82
N ASP A 24 14.56 -10.73 -0.25
CA ASP A 24 13.14 -10.70 -0.60
C ASP A 24 12.44 -9.40 -0.14
N ILE A 25 12.72 -8.95 1.07
CA ILE A 25 12.27 -7.64 1.58
C ILE A 25 12.76 -6.53 0.65
N THR A 26 14.05 -6.54 0.28
CA THR A 26 14.64 -5.52 -0.59
C THR A 26 14.00 -5.53 -1.97
N ARG A 27 13.69 -6.70 -2.53
CA ARG A 27 12.96 -6.84 -3.79
C ARG A 27 11.61 -6.12 -3.73
N TRP A 28 10.84 -6.30 -2.65
CA TRP A 28 9.56 -5.62 -2.48
C TRP A 28 9.70 -4.11 -2.28
N LEU A 29 10.67 -3.65 -1.48
CA LEU A 29 10.92 -2.22 -1.30
C LEU A 29 11.29 -1.53 -2.63
N LEU A 30 12.11 -2.18 -3.46
CA LEU A 30 12.49 -1.66 -4.77
C LEU A 30 11.33 -1.71 -5.76
N TRP A 31 10.56 -2.80 -5.77
CA TRP A 31 9.39 -2.92 -6.64
C TRP A 31 8.32 -1.87 -6.28
N GLU A 32 8.08 -1.67 -4.98
CA GLU A 32 7.14 -0.67 -4.47
C GLU A 32 7.50 0.72 -4.98
N SER A 33 8.72 1.16 -4.69
CA SER A 33 9.21 2.48 -5.07
C SER A 33 9.31 2.71 -6.57
N SER A 34 9.53 1.65 -7.37
CA SER A 34 9.71 1.76 -8.82
C SER A 34 8.40 1.67 -9.61
N LYS A 35 7.38 0.99 -9.07
CA LYS A 35 6.17 0.60 -9.81
C LYS A 35 4.91 0.87 -9.01
N TRP A 36 4.79 0.26 -7.84
CA TRP A 36 3.55 0.24 -7.07
C TRP A 36 3.11 1.63 -6.59
N PHE A 37 4.06 2.41 -6.07
CA PHE A 37 3.79 3.76 -5.58
C PHE A 37 3.12 4.59 -6.65
N ALA A 38 3.75 4.72 -7.82
CA ALA A 38 3.25 5.53 -8.92
C ALA A 38 1.88 5.02 -9.42
N GLY A 39 1.69 3.70 -9.48
CA GLY A 39 0.42 3.09 -9.87
C GLY A 39 -0.74 3.47 -8.96
N CYS A 40 -0.54 3.37 -7.63
CA CYS A 40 -1.57 3.77 -6.66
C CYS A 40 -1.76 5.29 -6.62
N TYR A 41 -0.68 6.05 -6.81
CA TYR A 41 -0.69 7.50 -6.70
C TYR A 41 -1.58 8.18 -7.76
N VAL A 42 -1.73 7.59 -8.94
CA VAL A 42 -2.69 8.07 -9.96
C VAL A 42 -4.11 8.13 -9.38
N TYR A 43 -4.56 7.05 -8.73
CA TYR A 43 -5.88 6.98 -8.10
C TYR A 43 -6.02 7.93 -6.92
N LEU A 44 -4.97 8.07 -6.10
CA LEU A 44 -4.95 9.07 -5.03
C LEU A 44 -5.13 10.50 -5.58
N VAL A 45 -4.40 10.86 -6.63
CA VAL A 45 -4.53 12.19 -7.23
C VAL A 45 -5.92 12.40 -7.80
N GLN A 46 -6.38 11.47 -8.63
CA GLN A 46 -7.65 11.62 -9.33
C GLN A 46 -8.85 11.58 -8.37
N ASN A 47 -8.89 10.62 -7.45
CA ASN A 47 -10.09 10.38 -6.62
C ASN A 47 -10.03 11.03 -5.24
N VAL A 48 -8.88 11.54 -4.80
CA VAL A 48 -8.74 12.18 -3.48
C VAL A 48 -8.23 13.61 -3.57
N VAL A 49 -7.07 13.84 -4.18
CA VAL A 49 -6.45 15.18 -4.22
C VAL A 49 -7.27 16.16 -5.06
N ASN A 50 -7.68 15.76 -6.27
CA ASN A 50 -8.46 16.62 -7.15
C ASN A 50 -9.76 17.08 -6.47
N PRO A 51 -10.63 16.18 -5.94
CA PRO A 51 -11.82 16.60 -5.22
C PRO A 51 -11.54 17.52 -4.02
N ILE A 52 -10.51 17.23 -3.22
CA ILE A 52 -10.13 18.07 -2.08
C ILE A 52 -9.79 19.51 -2.53
N LEU A 53 -9.13 19.64 -3.68
CA LEU A 53 -8.74 20.90 -4.32
C LEU A 53 -9.81 21.46 -5.29
N ASP A 54 -11.07 21.03 -5.15
CA ASP A 54 -12.21 21.50 -5.95
C ASP A 54 -12.05 21.29 -7.47
N SER A 55 -11.28 20.26 -7.84
CA SER A 55 -11.10 19.76 -9.20
C SER A 55 -11.79 18.41 -9.38
N THR A 56 -12.17 18.09 -10.61
CA THR A 56 -12.83 16.80 -10.91
C THR A 56 -11.81 15.71 -11.26
N PRO A 57 -12.05 14.45 -10.88
CA PRO A 57 -11.27 13.32 -11.40
C PRO A 57 -11.38 13.24 -12.92
N ASP A 58 -10.26 13.02 -13.59
CA ASP A 58 -10.21 12.73 -15.02
C ASP A 58 -10.28 11.21 -15.25
N GLN A 59 -11.45 10.76 -15.71
CA GLN A 59 -11.69 9.34 -15.98
C GLN A 59 -10.79 8.80 -17.09
N ALA A 60 -10.40 9.62 -18.08
CA ALA A 60 -9.53 9.16 -19.16
C ALA A 60 -8.13 8.79 -18.63
N VAL A 61 -7.63 9.53 -17.64
CA VAL A 61 -6.36 9.21 -16.95
C VAL A 61 -6.49 7.89 -16.18
N LEU A 62 -7.60 7.68 -15.46
CA LEU A 62 -7.85 6.43 -14.75
C LEU A 62 -7.92 5.23 -15.71
N ASP A 63 -8.61 5.38 -16.84
CA ASP A 63 -8.76 4.33 -17.85
C ASP A 63 -7.42 4.02 -18.53
N GLU A 64 -6.60 5.04 -18.82
CA GLU A 64 -5.26 4.89 -19.41
C GLU A 64 -4.32 4.11 -18.47
N HIS A 65 -4.33 4.41 -17.17
CA HIS A 65 -3.44 3.78 -16.19
C HIS A 65 -3.96 2.46 -15.63
N GLY A 66 -5.25 2.17 -15.77
CA GLY A 66 -5.91 0.96 -15.26
C GLY A 66 -5.20 -0.35 -15.63
N PRO A 67 -4.89 -0.62 -16.91
CA PRO A 67 -4.21 -1.85 -17.32
C PRO A 67 -2.85 -2.06 -16.62
N ALA A 68 -2.08 -0.98 -16.42
CA ALA A 68 -0.81 -1.05 -15.71
C ALA A 68 -1.02 -1.36 -14.23
N PHE A 69 -2.00 -0.73 -13.58
CA PHE A 69 -2.39 -1.03 -12.20
C PHE A 69 -2.76 -2.51 -12.03
N HIS A 70 -3.64 -3.03 -12.89
CA HIS A 70 -4.07 -4.43 -12.84
C HIS A 70 -2.90 -5.41 -13.04
N GLY A 71 -1.95 -5.07 -13.93
CA GLY A 71 -0.72 -5.83 -14.07
C GLY A 71 0.11 -5.88 -12.78
N MET A 72 0.27 -4.76 -12.09
CA MET A 72 0.98 -4.72 -10.80
C MET A 72 0.22 -5.41 -9.66
N ALA A 73 -1.10 -5.23 -9.60
CA ALA A 73 -1.95 -5.90 -8.62
C ALA A 73 -1.90 -7.43 -8.79
N SER A 74 -1.86 -7.94 -10.02
CA SER A 74 -1.71 -9.39 -10.27
C SER A 74 -0.41 -9.96 -9.69
N ILE A 75 0.69 -9.20 -9.71
CA ILE A 75 1.98 -9.61 -9.11
C ILE A 75 1.86 -9.70 -7.59
N LEU A 76 1.22 -8.71 -6.96
CA LEU A 76 1.03 -8.68 -5.51
C LEU A 76 0.04 -9.78 -5.06
N GLU A 77 -1.05 -9.96 -5.78
CA GLU A 77 -2.05 -11.01 -5.53
C GLU A 77 -1.44 -12.41 -5.58
N ALA A 78 -0.64 -12.70 -6.61
CA ALA A 78 0.04 -13.98 -6.75
C ALA A 78 1.11 -14.19 -5.65
N ALA A 79 1.79 -13.11 -5.25
CA ALA A 79 2.76 -13.20 -4.16
C ALA A 79 2.14 -13.49 -2.79
N LEU A 80 0.88 -13.10 -2.59
CA LEU A 80 0.11 -13.33 -1.37
C LEU A 80 -0.64 -14.66 -1.39
N GLU A 81 -0.61 -15.41 -2.49
CA GLU A 81 -1.24 -16.72 -2.58
C GLU A 81 -0.64 -17.68 -1.55
N GLY A 82 -1.48 -18.15 -0.62
CA GLY A 82 -1.07 -19.04 0.47
C GLY A 82 -0.17 -18.39 1.52
N ARG A 83 -0.07 -17.05 1.56
CA ARG A 83 0.77 -16.32 2.52
C ARG A 83 -0.02 -15.26 3.29
N GLU A 84 0.30 -15.12 4.57
CA GLU A 84 -0.26 -14.04 5.38
C GLU A 84 0.46 -12.71 5.17
N TRP A 85 1.79 -12.76 4.98
CA TRP A 85 2.71 -11.62 4.81
C TRP A 85 3.67 -11.86 3.65
N LEU A 86 4.29 -10.79 3.13
CA LEU A 86 5.04 -10.84 1.88
C LEU A 86 6.32 -11.70 1.95
N CYS A 87 7.08 -11.59 3.04
CA CYS A 87 8.47 -12.07 3.09
C CYS A 87 8.76 -13.12 4.18
N ALA A 88 7.88 -13.26 5.17
CA ALA A 88 8.09 -14.10 6.34
C ALA A 88 6.74 -14.54 6.95
N ASP A 89 6.79 -15.33 8.02
CA ASP A 89 5.59 -15.75 8.77
C ASP A 89 5.03 -14.64 9.68
N ASN A 90 5.63 -13.45 9.65
CA ASN A 90 5.25 -12.27 10.42
C ASN A 90 5.39 -11.01 9.56
N PRO A 91 4.71 -9.89 9.91
CA PRO A 91 4.83 -8.65 9.14
C PRO A 91 6.26 -8.11 9.18
N THR A 92 6.71 -7.61 8.04
CA THR A 92 8.04 -7.00 7.86
C THR A 92 7.92 -5.57 7.35
N ILE A 93 9.05 -4.87 7.24
CA ILE A 93 9.07 -3.54 6.61
C ILE A 93 8.61 -3.55 5.14
N ALA A 94 8.63 -4.73 4.46
CA ALA A 94 8.08 -4.86 3.12
C ALA A 94 6.56 -4.67 3.12
N ASP A 95 5.85 -5.26 4.09
CA ASP A 95 4.40 -5.16 4.19
C ASP A 95 3.96 -3.71 4.41
N ILE A 96 4.64 -3.02 5.33
CA ILE A 96 4.37 -1.60 5.62
C ILE A 96 4.63 -0.72 4.38
N ALA A 97 5.74 -0.95 3.68
CA ALA A 97 6.07 -0.14 2.51
C ALA A 97 5.08 -0.37 1.35
N VAL A 98 4.74 -1.62 1.04
CA VAL A 98 3.82 -1.96 -0.05
C VAL A 98 2.39 -1.52 0.26
N ALA A 99 1.98 -1.55 1.53
CA ALA A 99 0.65 -1.11 1.95
C ALA A 99 0.50 0.42 1.96
N ALA A 100 1.58 1.17 2.24
CA ALA A 100 1.52 2.62 2.41
C ALA A 100 0.88 3.38 1.22
N PRO A 101 1.15 3.08 -0.06
CA PRO A 101 0.45 3.72 -1.17
C PRO A 101 -1.07 3.48 -1.20
N MET A 102 -1.52 2.41 -0.56
CA MET A 102 -2.93 1.99 -0.47
C MET A 102 -3.64 2.48 0.80
N HIS A 103 -3.01 3.31 1.64
CA HIS A 103 -3.55 3.72 2.95
C HIS A 103 -4.93 4.39 2.93
N LEU A 104 -5.40 4.81 1.75
CA LEU A 104 -6.73 5.37 1.53
C LEU A 104 -7.50 4.56 0.47
N HIS A 105 -7.23 3.26 0.32
CA HIS A 105 -7.68 2.46 -0.82
C HIS A 105 -9.18 2.58 -1.12
N ALA A 106 -10.02 2.71 -0.08
CA ALA A 106 -11.46 2.89 -0.22
C ALA A 106 -11.83 4.20 -0.94
N VAL A 107 -11.28 5.34 -0.50
CA VAL A 107 -11.57 6.66 -1.11
C VAL A 107 -10.70 6.96 -2.33
N GLN A 108 -9.53 6.33 -2.44
CA GLN A 108 -8.74 6.26 -3.69
C GLN A 108 -9.50 5.50 -4.78
N LYS A 109 -10.48 4.66 -4.41
CA LYS A 109 -11.20 3.76 -5.33
C LYS A 109 -10.22 2.87 -6.11
N LEU A 110 -9.23 2.30 -5.42
CA LEU A 110 -8.34 1.33 -6.04
C LEU A 110 -9.18 0.12 -6.51
N PRO A 111 -9.02 -0.35 -7.77
CA PRO A 111 -9.85 -1.42 -8.32
C PRO A 111 -9.39 -2.78 -7.78
N LEU A 112 -9.75 -3.07 -6.52
CA LEU A 112 -9.29 -4.22 -5.75
C LEU A 112 -10.30 -5.38 -5.69
N ASP A 113 -11.46 -5.26 -6.34
CA ASP A 113 -12.56 -6.22 -6.21
C ASP A 113 -12.17 -7.64 -6.63
N ASP A 114 -11.32 -7.77 -7.66
CA ASP A 114 -10.83 -9.03 -8.19
C ASP A 114 -9.59 -9.58 -7.45
N TYR A 115 -9.16 -8.94 -6.37
CA TYR A 115 -7.89 -9.23 -5.67
C TYR A 115 -8.11 -9.59 -4.19
N PRO A 116 -8.70 -10.76 -3.89
CA PRO A 116 -9.06 -11.15 -2.53
C PRO A 116 -7.85 -11.32 -1.60
N ASN A 117 -6.69 -11.78 -2.09
CA ASN A 117 -5.51 -11.92 -1.24
C ASN A 117 -4.97 -10.55 -0.84
N ILE A 118 -4.94 -9.58 -1.77
CA ILE A 118 -4.59 -8.19 -1.46
C ILE A 118 -5.55 -7.62 -0.43
N ARG A 119 -6.87 -7.76 -0.62
CA ARG A 119 -7.88 -7.25 0.30
C ARG A 119 -7.77 -7.85 1.70
N GLY A 120 -7.51 -9.16 1.80
CA GLY A 120 -7.27 -9.83 3.07
C GLY A 120 -5.98 -9.37 3.74
N TRP A 121 -4.92 -9.18 2.96
CA TRP A 121 -3.62 -8.73 3.45
C TRP A 121 -3.64 -7.28 3.93
N ILE A 122 -4.23 -6.34 3.19
CA ILE A 122 -4.29 -4.93 3.62
C ILE A 122 -5.10 -4.79 4.90
N ALA A 123 -6.22 -5.52 5.05
CA ALA A 123 -6.99 -5.54 6.29
C ALA A 123 -6.17 -6.05 7.50
N ARG A 124 -5.25 -7.01 7.29
CA ARG A 124 -4.31 -7.46 8.34
C ARG A 124 -3.28 -6.39 8.66
N VAL A 125 -2.74 -5.70 7.65
CA VAL A 125 -1.79 -4.59 7.83
C VAL A 125 -2.44 -3.45 8.62
N GLU A 126 -3.67 -3.07 8.28
CA GLU A 126 -4.43 -2.01 8.95
C GLU A 126 -4.77 -2.34 10.41
N GLY A 127 -4.82 -3.65 10.75
CA GLY A 127 -4.96 -4.13 12.12
C GLY A 127 -3.68 -4.04 12.97
N LEU A 128 -2.53 -3.72 12.38
CA LEU A 128 -1.27 -3.64 13.13
C LEU A 128 -1.23 -2.38 14.02
N PRO A 129 -0.75 -2.49 15.28
CA PRO A 129 -0.66 -1.33 16.17
C PRO A 129 0.19 -0.19 15.59
N CYS A 130 1.28 -0.51 14.88
CA CYS A 130 2.11 0.50 14.24
C CYS A 130 1.37 1.27 13.14
N TRP A 131 0.46 0.61 12.42
CA TRP A 131 -0.35 1.22 11.38
C TRP A 131 -1.42 2.12 11.98
N GLN A 132 -2.21 1.60 12.92
CA GLN A 132 -3.27 2.35 13.60
C GLN A 132 -2.75 3.63 14.29
N ASN A 133 -1.57 3.57 14.89
CA ASN A 133 -0.93 4.74 15.51
C ASN A 133 -0.47 5.81 14.51
N SER A 134 -0.32 5.44 13.23
CA SER A 134 0.08 6.33 12.15
C SER A 134 -1.07 6.71 11.21
N ASP A 135 -2.24 6.12 11.41
CA ASP A 135 -3.37 6.25 10.49
C ASP A 135 -3.85 7.70 10.44
N PRO A 136 -3.76 8.37 9.27
CA PRO A 136 -4.23 9.73 9.14
C PRO A 136 -5.76 9.80 9.07
N VAL A 137 -6.47 8.72 8.70
CA VAL A 137 -7.91 8.72 8.44
C VAL A 137 -8.73 9.30 9.59
N PRO A 138 -8.52 8.91 10.87
CA PRO A 138 -9.25 9.48 12.01
C PRO A 138 -9.05 10.99 12.20
N HIS A 139 -8.02 11.56 11.58
CA HIS A 139 -7.62 12.95 11.71
C HIS A 139 -7.95 13.79 10.47
N ILE A 140 -8.52 13.19 9.41
CA ILE A 140 -8.97 13.93 8.23
C ILE A 140 -10.25 14.71 8.60
N PRO A 141 -10.28 16.05 8.37
CA PRO A 141 -11.47 16.85 8.65
C PRO A 141 -12.71 16.37 7.87
N ALA A 142 -13.87 16.39 8.53
CA ALA A 142 -15.12 15.87 7.97
C ALA A 142 -15.54 16.59 6.67
N GLU A 143 -15.23 17.88 6.55
CA GLU A 143 -15.47 18.67 5.36
C GLU A 143 -14.65 18.21 4.16
N LEU A 144 -13.45 17.64 4.38
CA LEU A 144 -12.66 17.05 3.30
C LEU A 144 -13.20 15.68 2.92
N LEU A 145 -13.63 14.87 3.89
CA LEU A 145 -14.28 13.58 3.63
C LEU A 145 -15.58 13.75 2.85
N ALA A 146 -16.35 14.82 3.11
CA ALA A 146 -17.57 15.12 2.37
C ALA A 146 -17.32 15.40 0.87
N LYS A 147 -16.12 15.84 0.49
CA LYS A 147 -15.72 16.03 -0.91
C LYS A 147 -15.39 14.71 -1.62
N LEU A 148 -15.25 13.60 -0.88
CA LEU A 148 -14.87 12.27 -1.40
C LEU A 148 -16.08 11.32 -1.54
N ALA A 149 -17.25 11.72 -1.05
CA ALA A 149 -18.52 10.98 -1.15
C ALA A 149 -19.16 11.16 -2.54
#